data_AF-A0A7U9SQE3-F1
#
_entry.id   AF-A0A7U9SQE3-F1
#
_cell.length_a   1.000
_cell.length_b   1.000
_cell.length_c   1.000
_cell.angle_alpha   90.00
_cell.angle_beta   90.00
_cell.angle_gamma   90.00
#
_symmetry.space_group_name_H-M   'P 1'
#
loop_
_entity.id
_entity.type
_entity.pdbx_description
1 polymer ?
#
loop_
_entity_poly.entity_id
_entity_poly.type
_entity_poly.pdbx_seq_one_letter_code
_entity_poly.pdbx_strand_id
1 'polypeptide(L)'
;MMKRRILISTILAIVALGAGACSQVKEKTSGDTTVSSIEAATGEAGVGALAQESQAAAPEGSLPEGNQEGQAEDDLAGGTSQPEENTPKELIGIKAHVKEINGSQLLVSSDSEDYPGVFAVDGAEEPEELSRLQGGTVAYILMQDLGEDDSQGIPKFRAERILPLAGDEDLGQEDILLTEVPLFQLQDALSSKNGFTELRSGNYSWNVEDGGEGSGVIACGTAPLEQAGMESAVRLKLPEYQGLGGVPYLFSTKAAPDILIVTRWDDAQIGNVAAEEELIIKYYYSSPVLELEPGKVYEFSAEWKEKNVDKNKFYGNATYVLVTE
;
A
#
# COMPACT_ATOMS: atom_id res chain seq x y z
N MET A 1 20.14 -47.03 33.67
CA MET A 1 21.25 -46.59 32.80
C MET A 1 21.35 -47.52 31.60
N MET A 2 20.90 -47.06 30.42
CA MET A 2 21.21 -47.68 29.13
C MET A 2 21.02 -46.60 28.07
N LYS A 3 22.14 -46.11 27.54
CA LYS A 3 22.22 -45.08 26.49
C LYS A 3 21.89 -45.74 25.15
N ARG A 4 20.82 -45.29 24.48
CA ARG A 4 20.63 -45.54 23.04
C ARG A 4 20.90 -44.25 22.29
N ARG A 5 22.02 -44.25 21.56
CA ARG A 5 22.41 -43.24 20.57
C ARG A 5 21.53 -43.45 19.34
N ILE A 6 20.82 -42.41 18.90
CA ILE A 6 20.16 -42.39 17.60
C ILE A 6 21.03 -41.55 16.67
N LEU A 7 21.45 -42.20 15.59
CA LEU A 7 22.29 -41.67 14.53
C LEU A 7 21.46 -40.73 13.66
N ILE A 8 21.91 -39.48 13.49
CA ILE A 8 21.42 -38.54 12.50
C ILE A 8 22.09 -38.92 11.17
N SER A 9 21.30 -39.30 10.16
CA SER A 9 21.77 -39.58 8.81
C SER A 9 21.33 -38.46 7.88
N THR A 10 22.25 -37.55 7.63
CA THR A 10 22.20 -36.49 6.63
C THR A 10 22.17 -37.11 5.23
N ILE A 11 21.15 -36.80 4.42
CA ILE A 11 21.22 -36.96 2.96
C ILE A 11 21.12 -35.56 2.35
N LEU A 12 22.27 -35.10 1.92
CA LEU A 12 22.52 -33.86 1.18
C LEU A 12 22.27 -34.15 -0.30
N ALA A 13 21.21 -33.61 -0.89
CA ALA A 13 21.02 -33.60 -2.34
C ALA A 13 21.42 -32.22 -2.88
N ILE A 14 22.58 -32.19 -3.54
CA ILE A 14 23.11 -31.05 -4.28
C ILE A 14 22.37 -30.99 -5.62
N VAL A 15 21.63 -29.91 -5.87
CA VAL A 15 21.24 -29.52 -7.23
C VAL A 15 21.87 -28.16 -7.51
N ALA A 16 22.87 -28.18 -8.38
CA ALA A 16 23.53 -27.00 -8.91
C ALA A 16 22.73 -26.45 -10.08
N LEU A 17 22.34 -25.17 -10.02
CA LEU A 17 21.96 -24.38 -11.19
C LEU A 17 22.45 -22.93 -11.03
N GLY A 18 23.26 -22.51 -12.00
CA GLY A 18 23.21 -21.19 -12.63
C GLY A 18 23.67 -19.98 -11.81
N ALA A 19 24.91 -19.56 -12.05
CA ALA A 19 25.47 -18.31 -11.58
C ALA A 19 24.73 -17.07 -12.12
N GLY A 20 24.35 -16.17 -11.22
CA GLY A 20 24.09 -14.76 -11.47
C GLY A 20 24.65 -14.00 -10.28
N ALA A 21 25.81 -13.35 -10.46
CA ALA A 21 26.57 -12.73 -9.40
C ALA A 21 25.93 -11.41 -8.93
N CYS A 22 25.59 -11.31 -7.64
CA CYS A 22 25.54 -10.03 -6.94
C CYS A 22 26.35 -10.17 -5.64
N SER A 23 27.34 -9.28 -5.52
CA SER A 23 28.37 -9.26 -4.49
C SER A 23 27.76 -9.06 -3.09
N GLN A 24 28.08 -9.95 -2.15
CA GLN A 24 27.84 -9.71 -0.73
C GLN A 24 28.75 -8.58 -0.24
N VAL A 25 28.18 -7.43 0.10
CA VAL A 25 28.87 -6.40 0.88
C VAL A 25 28.34 -6.47 2.30
N LYS A 26 29.15 -7.03 3.20
CA LYS A 26 29.03 -6.83 4.64
C LYS A 26 29.49 -5.41 4.92
N GLU A 27 28.57 -4.48 5.15
CA GLU A 27 28.92 -3.15 5.62
C GLU A 27 28.94 -3.12 7.14
N LYS A 28 30.10 -2.78 7.69
CA LYS A 28 30.36 -2.61 9.12
C LYS A 28 30.52 -1.11 9.34
N THR A 29 29.53 -0.47 9.95
CA THR A 29 29.52 0.98 10.17
C THR A 29 30.61 1.39 11.16
N SER A 30 31.47 2.31 10.75
CA SER A 30 32.27 3.16 11.64
C SER A 30 32.55 4.47 10.91
N GLY A 31 32.10 5.59 11.48
CA GLY A 31 32.13 6.90 10.84
C GLY A 31 33.53 7.51 10.70
N ASP A 32 33.67 8.41 9.73
CA ASP A 32 33.89 9.85 9.94
C ASP A 32 33.77 10.59 8.60
N THR A 33 33.49 11.88 8.71
CA THR A 33 33.23 12.95 7.75
C THR A 33 34.25 13.10 6.60
N THR A 34 33.79 13.33 5.35
CA THR A 34 34.14 14.51 4.51
C THR A 34 33.50 14.52 3.12
N VAL A 35 33.17 15.74 2.69
CA VAL A 35 32.46 16.15 1.47
C VAL A 35 33.37 16.13 0.25
N SER A 36 32.88 15.70 -0.93
CA SER A 36 33.22 16.36 -2.20
C SER A 36 32.27 15.97 -3.34
N SER A 37 31.58 16.99 -3.86
CA SER A 37 30.93 17.02 -5.17
C SER A 37 31.97 16.96 -6.30
N ILE A 38 31.61 16.40 -7.45
CA ILE A 38 32.27 16.69 -8.74
C ILE A 38 31.21 16.81 -9.83
N GLU A 39 31.21 17.97 -10.48
CA GLU A 39 30.42 18.38 -11.64
C GLU A 39 30.98 17.84 -12.97
N ALA A 40 30.18 18.06 -14.02
CA ALA A 40 30.32 17.67 -15.41
C ALA A 40 31.59 18.10 -16.15
N ALA A 41 31.87 17.42 -17.27
CA ALA A 41 32.59 18.01 -18.40
C ALA A 41 32.13 17.42 -19.75
N THR A 42 31.78 18.33 -20.65
CA THR A 42 31.49 18.19 -22.08
C THR A 42 32.76 18.02 -22.92
N GLY A 43 32.63 17.52 -24.16
CA GLY A 43 33.70 17.55 -25.16
C GLY A 43 33.29 16.97 -26.52
N GLU A 44 33.20 17.84 -27.53
CA GLU A 44 32.80 17.57 -28.91
C GLU A 44 33.92 17.08 -29.86
N ALA A 45 33.46 16.59 -31.02
CA ALA A 45 33.99 16.74 -32.40
C ALA A 45 35.02 15.74 -32.97
N GLY A 46 34.74 15.24 -34.19
CA GLY A 46 35.73 14.52 -35.02
C GLY A 46 35.22 13.77 -36.25
N VAL A 47 34.85 14.51 -37.29
CA VAL A 47 34.43 14.17 -38.67
C VAL A 47 35.20 13.04 -39.42
N GLY A 48 34.50 12.32 -40.30
CA GLY A 48 35.09 11.52 -41.39
C GLY A 48 34.04 10.90 -42.34
N ALA A 49 33.82 11.53 -43.50
CA ALA A 49 32.88 11.12 -44.54
C ALA A 49 33.52 10.26 -45.64
N LEU A 50 32.78 9.32 -46.24
CA LEU A 50 32.83 8.98 -47.67
C LEU A 50 31.45 8.49 -48.14
N ALA A 51 30.96 9.11 -49.20
CA ALA A 51 29.70 8.85 -49.88
C ALA A 51 29.91 7.98 -51.13
N GLN A 52 28.86 7.29 -51.58
CA GLN A 52 28.59 7.10 -53.02
C GLN A 52 27.09 6.92 -53.31
N GLU A 53 26.52 7.99 -53.87
CA GLU A 53 25.50 8.16 -54.93
C GLU A 53 25.00 6.94 -55.74
N SER A 54 23.83 6.91 -56.41
CA SER A 54 22.71 7.85 -56.66
C SER A 54 21.66 7.19 -57.58
N GLN A 55 20.50 7.87 -57.71
CA GLN A 55 19.51 8.00 -58.81
C GLN A 55 18.08 7.55 -58.43
N ALA A 56 17.12 8.44 -58.12
CA ALA A 56 16.46 9.54 -58.89
C ALA A 56 15.43 8.97 -59.93
N ALA A 57 14.24 9.51 -60.19
CA ALA A 57 13.66 10.86 -60.00
C ALA A 57 12.10 10.83 -60.05
N ALA A 58 11.48 11.94 -59.61
CA ALA A 58 10.07 12.32 -59.76
C ALA A 58 9.74 12.87 -61.19
N PRO A 59 8.51 13.39 -61.47
CA PRO A 59 8.26 14.82 -61.19
C PRO A 59 6.80 15.22 -60.84
N GLU A 60 6.68 16.51 -60.49
CA GLU A 60 5.56 17.32 -59.99
C GLU A 60 4.48 17.72 -61.04
N GLY A 61 3.36 18.28 -60.57
CA GLY A 61 2.44 19.11 -61.38
C GLY A 61 1.23 19.66 -60.60
N SER A 62 1.03 20.98 -60.65
CA SER A 62 0.13 21.82 -59.82
C SER A 62 -1.29 22.07 -60.39
N LEU A 63 -2.19 22.53 -59.49
CA LEU A 63 -3.59 23.07 -59.52
C LEU A 63 -3.97 24.04 -60.70
N PRO A 64 -5.24 24.51 -60.96
CA PRO A 64 -6.32 24.93 -60.00
C PRO A 64 -7.82 24.90 -60.49
N GLU A 65 -8.70 25.69 -59.82
CA GLU A 65 -10.14 26.08 -60.05
C GLU A 65 -11.17 25.33 -59.19
N GLY A 66 -12.19 25.90 -58.51
CA GLY A 66 -12.74 27.25 -58.39
C GLY A 66 -14.29 27.19 -58.21
N ASN A 67 -14.85 27.98 -57.28
CA ASN A 67 -16.28 28.32 -57.00
C ASN A 67 -17.12 27.45 -56.03
N GLN A 68 -17.46 27.99 -54.83
CA GLN A 68 -18.68 28.75 -54.40
C GLN A 68 -19.77 27.78 -53.88
N GLU A 69 -20.55 27.97 -52.82
CA GLU A 69 -20.94 29.04 -51.89
C GLU A 69 -21.72 28.34 -50.75
N GLY A 70 -21.75 28.86 -49.52
CA GLY A 70 -22.68 28.37 -48.49
C GLY A 70 -22.32 28.76 -47.06
N GLN A 71 -23.01 29.78 -46.56
CA GLN A 71 -22.88 30.42 -45.25
C GLN A 71 -23.32 29.53 -44.07
N ALA A 72 -22.68 29.66 -42.91
CA ALA A 72 -23.25 30.17 -41.67
C ALA A 72 -22.30 29.92 -40.48
N GLU A 73 -22.14 30.96 -39.68
CA GLU A 73 -21.35 31.05 -38.46
C GLU A 73 -22.04 30.26 -37.32
N ASP A 74 -21.28 29.56 -36.48
CA ASP A 74 -21.55 29.55 -35.05
C ASP A 74 -20.29 29.17 -34.26
N ASP A 75 -19.82 30.14 -33.47
CA ASP A 75 -18.80 29.95 -32.43
C ASP A 75 -19.38 29.06 -31.34
N LEU A 76 -18.91 27.83 -31.23
CA LEU A 76 -19.01 27.08 -29.98
C LEU A 76 -17.66 26.45 -29.66
N ALA A 77 -17.02 27.06 -28.65
CA ALA A 77 -15.91 26.52 -27.91
C ALA A 77 -16.20 25.07 -27.47
N GLY A 78 -15.67 24.13 -28.24
CA GLY A 78 -15.55 22.74 -27.81
C GLY A 78 -14.47 22.66 -26.76
N GLY A 79 -14.89 22.72 -25.49
CA GLY A 79 -14.04 22.43 -24.35
C GLY A 79 -13.30 21.12 -24.60
N THR A 80 -11.98 21.22 -24.69
CA THR A 80 -11.11 20.07 -24.46
C THR A 80 -11.33 19.70 -23.00
N SER A 81 -12.22 18.73 -22.76
CA SER A 81 -12.24 18.02 -21.50
C SER A 81 -10.86 17.39 -21.36
N GLN A 82 -10.01 18.04 -20.57
CA GLN A 82 -8.77 17.46 -20.09
C GLN A 82 -9.12 16.10 -19.47
N PRO A 83 -8.32 15.05 -19.67
CA PRO A 83 -8.48 13.84 -18.89
C PRO A 83 -8.43 14.25 -17.42
N GLU A 84 -9.49 13.93 -16.67
CA GLU A 84 -9.46 14.04 -15.22
C GLU A 84 -8.22 13.27 -14.77
N GLU A 85 -7.27 13.97 -14.17
CA GLU A 85 -6.11 13.37 -13.56
C GLU A 85 -6.67 12.40 -12.51
N ASN A 86 -6.49 11.10 -12.75
CA ASN A 86 -7.16 10.05 -11.98
C ASN A 86 -6.37 9.87 -10.68
N THR A 87 -6.36 10.91 -9.86
CA THR A 87 -5.60 10.92 -8.61
C THR A 87 -6.16 9.86 -7.67
N PRO A 88 -5.30 9.03 -7.05
CA PRO A 88 -5.76 7.99 -6.14
C PRO A 88 -6.60 8.60 -5.01
N LYS A 89 -7.66 7.90 -4.61
CA LYS A 89 -8.38 8.25 -3.38
C LYS A 89 -7.48 7.90 -2.20
N GLU A 90 -7.11 8.89 -1.40
CA GLU A 90 -6.30 8.68 -0.19
C GLU A 90 -7.17 8.73 1.07
N LEU A 91 -7.02 7.72 1.93
CA LEU A 91 -7.74 7.60 3.20
C LEU A 91 -6.79 7.33 4.37
N ILE A 92 -7.20 7.81 5.54
CA ILE A 92 -6.47 7.67 6.80
C ILE A 92 -7.36 6.94 7.80
N GLY A 93 -6.83 5.86 8.38
CA GLY A 93 -7.47 5.09 9.43
C GLY A 93 -6.83 5.36 10.79
N ILE A 94 -7.60 5.83 11.77
CA ILE A 94 -7.12 6.11 13.13
C ILE A 94 -7.98 5.45 14.20
N LYS A 95 -7.36 5.12 15.33
CA LYS A 95 -8.06 4.93 16.61
C LYS A 95 -8.23 6.32 17.23
N ALA A 96 -9.46 6.73 17.51
CA ALA A 96 -9.75 8.06 18.00
C ALA A 96 -10.74 8.06 19.16
N HIS A 97 -10.57 9.03 20.05
CA HIS A 97 -11.54 9.34 21.09
C HIS A 97 -12.48 10.43 20.60
N VAL A 98 -13.78 10.15 20.59
CA VAL A 98 -14.83 11.14 20.33
C VAL A 98 -14.89 12.09 21.53
N LYS A 99 -14.66 13.39 21.29
CA LYS A 99 -14.72 14.43 22.32
C LYS A 99 -16.09 15.09 22.35
N GLU A 100 -16.55 15.56 21.19
CA GLU A 100 -17.79 16.30 21.05
C GLU A 100 -18.54 15.85 19.79
N ILE A 101 -19.86 16.01 19.81
CA ILE A 101 -20.75 15.69 18.69
C ILE A 101 -21.61 16.93 18.43
N ASN A 102 -21.38 17.56 17.29
CA ASN A 102 -22.03 18.80 16.89
C ASN A 102 -22.86 18.54 15.62
N GLY A 103 -24.08 18.03 15.79
CA GLY A 103 -24.92 17.63 14.66
C GLY A 103 -24.32 16.44 13.92
N SER A 104 -23.94 16.63 12.66
CA SER A 104 -23.28 15.61 11.82
C SER A 104 -21.75 15.63 11.93
N GLN A 105 -21.17 16.58 12.67
CA GLN A 105 -19.72 16.70 12.82
C GLN A 105 -19.27 16.15 14.17
N LEU A 106 -18.18 15.39 14.14
CA LEU A 106 -17.50 14.86 15.32
C LEU A 106 -16.21 15.63 15.55
N LEU A 107 -15.96 16.02 16.80
CA LEU A 107 -14.63 16.42 17.22
C LEU A 107 -13.95 15.22 17.84
N VAL A 108 -12.85 14.77 17.25
CA VAL A 108 -12.13 13.57 17.69
C VAL A 108 -10.67 13.89 18.00
N SER A 109 -10.05 13.09 18.87
CA SER A 109 -8.60 13.14 19.07
C SER A 109 -7.96 11.78 18.85
N SER A 110 -6.84 11.78 18.14
CA SER A 110 -5.94 10.62 18.08
C SER A 110 -4.74 10.89 18.98
N ASP A 111 -4.41 9.90 19.80
CA ASP A 111 -3.19 9.82 20.59
C ASP A 111 -2.16 8.84 19.98
N SER A 112 -2.44 8.31 18.78
CA SER A 112 -1.47 7.51 18.01
C SER A 112 -0.17 8.31 17.84
N GLU A 113 0.96 7.68 18.14
CA GLU A 113 2.28 8.31 18.04
C GLU A 113 2.56 8.85 16.62
N ASP A 114 2.00 8.20 15.61
CA ASP A 114 2.32 8.44 14.21
C ASP A 114 1.25 9.27 13.47
N TYR A 115 0.11 9.51 14.12
CA TYR A 115 -0.90 10.45 13.66
C TYR A 115 -1.61 11.12 14.85
N PRO A 116 -0.90 11.88 15.69
CA PRO A 116 -1.49 12.55 16.84
C PRO A 116 -2.22 13.82 16.40
N GLY A 117 -3.32 14.16 17.06
CA GLY A 117 -3.99 15.43 16.80
C GLY A 117 -5.45 15.48 17.21
N VAL A 118 -6.05 16.63 16.93
CA VAL A 118 -7.50 16.87 17.04
C VAL A 118 -8.03 17.16 15.65
N PHE A 119 -9.15 16.52 15.30
CA PHE A 119 -9.70 16.55 13.95
C PHE A 119 -11.20 16.80 14.01
N ALA A 120 -11.70 17.61 13.08
CA ALA A 120 -13.12 17.77 12.83
C ALA A 120 -13.53 16.79 11.73
N VAL A 121 -14.41 15.84 12.04
CA VAL A 121 -14.79 14.76 11.13
C VAL A 121 -16.28 14.87 10.82
N ASP A 122 -16.59 15.22 9.57
CA ASP A 122 -17.96 15.21 9.07
C ASP A 122 -18.39 13.76 8.83
N GLY A 123 -19.54 13.37 9.38
CA GLY A 123 -19.99 11.98 9.41
C GLY A 123 -20.22 11.35 8.03
N ALA A 124 -20.06 10.03 7.99
CA ALA A 124 -20.52 9.20 6.88
C ALA A 124 -22.03 9.34 6.71
N GLU A 125 -22.55 9.09 5.52
CA GLU A 125 -23.91 9.44 5.04
C GLU A 125 -25.09 8.86 5.88
N GLU A 126 -24.83 8.11 6.96
CA GLU A 126 -25.85 7.50 7.82
C GLU A 126 -25.92 8.13 9.24
N PRO A 127 -26.97 8.92 9.54
CA PRO A 127 -27.17 9.55 10.86
C PRO A 127 -27.31 8.56 12.04
N GLU A 128 -27.66 7.30 11.77
CA GLU A 128 -27.91 6.29 12.80
C GLU A 128 -26.62 5.80 13.48
N GLU A 129 -25.49 5.78 12.78
CA GLU A 129 -24.19 5.40 13.35
C GLU A 129 -23.70 6.46 14.35
N LEU A 130 -23.86 7.73 14.00
CA LEU A 130 -23.54 8.87 14.88
C LEU A 130 -24.41 8.92 16.13
N SER A 131 -25.68 8.49 16.01
CA SER A 131 -26.64 8.47 17.12
C SER A 131 -26.23 7.54 18.26
N ARG A 132 -25.37 6.55 17.98
CA ARG A 132 -24.86 5.58 18.95
C ARG A 132 -23.59 6.04 19.64
N LEU A 133 -22.94 7.07 19.12
CA LEU A 133 -21.73 7.63 19.69
C LEU A 133 -22.07 8.57 20.85
N GLN A 134 -21.27 8.50 21.91
CA GLN A 134 -21.31 9.44 23.02
C GLN A 134 -19.91 10.04 23.21
N GLY A 135 -19.83 11.24 23.79
CA GLY A 135 -18.54 11.80 24.21
C GLY A 135 -17.79 10.81 25.12
N GLY A 136 -16.52 10.56 24.82
CA GLY A 136 -15.69 9.55 25.46
C GLY A 136 -15.64 8.19 24.74
N THR A 137 -16.45 7.98 23.71
CA THR A 137 -16.40 6.73 22.90
C THR A 137 -15.06 6.64 22.16
N VAL A 138 -14.45 5.46 22.19
CA VAL A 138 -13.31 5.13 21.32
C VAL A 138 -13.85 4.49 20.05
N ALA A 139 -13.36 4.91 18.89
CA ALA A 139 -13.76 4.38 17.61
C ALA A 139 -12.56 4.22 16.67
N TYR A 140 -12.63 3.24 15.77
CA TYR A 140 -11.83 3.28 14.56
C TYR A 140 -12.55 4.14 13.53
N ILE A 141 -11.84 5.12 12.98
CA ILE A 141 -12.38 6.06 11.99
C ILE A 141 -11.53 5.95 10.74
N LEU A 142 -12.17 5.64 9.62
CA LEU A 142 -11.60 5.75 8.30
C LEU A 142 -12.08 7.07 7.70
N MET A 143 -11.16 7.95 7.32
CA MET A 143 -11.48 9.32 6.95
C MET A 143 -10.63 9.84 5.78
N GLN A 144 -11.20 10.74 5.00
CA GLN A 144 -10.56 11.45 3.91
C GLN A 144 -10.28 12.90 4.32
N ASP A 145 -9.05 13.36 4.09
CA ASP A 145 -8.68 14.77 4.27
C ASP A 145 -9.42 15.65 3.26
N LEU A 146 -9.99 16.76 3.72
CA LEU A 146 -10.68 17.73 2.86
C LEU A 146 -9.78 18.88 2.41
N GLY A 147 -8.56 19.01 2.97
CA GLY A 147 -7.65 20.10 2.68
C GLY A 147 -8.13 21.46 3.21
N GLU A 148 -9.02 21.43 4.20
CA GLU A 148 -9.65 22.60 4.81
C GLU A 148 -9.56 22.54 6.34
N ASP A 149 -9.61 23.71 6.98
CA ASP A 149 -9.75 23.81 8.42
C ASP A 149 -11.17 24.30 8.79
N ASP A 150 -11.62 23.98 10.00
CA ASP A 150 -12.84 24.55 10.56
C ASP A 150 -12.64 26.01 11.02
N SER A 151 -13.70 26.60 11.58
CA SER A 151 -13.65 27.98 12.09
C SER A 151 -12.63 28.23 13.22
N GLN A 152 -12.13 27.17 13.85
CA GLN A 152 -11.17 27.20 14.94
C GLN A 152 -9.75 26.83 14.49
N GLY A 153 -9.54 26.56 13.19
CA GLY A 153 -8.25 26.12 12.65
C GLY A 153 -7.97 24.64 12.87
N ILE A 154 -9.01 23.82 13.06
CA ILE A 154 -8.90 22.37 13.23
C ILE A 154 -9.07 21.70 11.85
N PRO A 155 -8.14 20.83 11.44
CA PRO A 155 -8.23 20.14 10.16
C PRO A 155 -9.54 19.35 10.00
N LYS A 156 -10.17 19.50 8.82
CA LYS A 156 -11.44 18.86 8.47
C LYS A 156 -11.25 17.60 7.65
N PHE A 157 -12.02 16.59 8.01
CA PHE A 157 -12.07 15.30 7.37
C PHE A 157 -13.51 14.90 7.08
N ARG A 158 -13.70 14.05 6.08
CA ARG A 158 -14.96 13.32 5.87
C ARG A 158 -14.77 11.87 6.32
N ALA A 159 -15.62 11.37 7.19
CA ALA A 159 -15.65 9.95 7.53
C ALA A 159 -16.19 9.14 6.36
N GLU A 160 -15.44 8.10 5.99
CA GLU A 160 -15.91 7.02 5.11
C GLU A 160 -16.50 5.88 5.94
N ARG A 161 -16.04 5.73 7.19
CA ARG A 161 -16.52 4.69 8.11
C ARG A 161 -16.21 5.05 9.56
N ILE A 162 -17.14 4.75 10.46
CA ILE A 162 -16.92 4.89 11.90
C ILE A 162 -17.32 3.57 12.58
N LEU A 163 -16.37 2.94 13.26
CA LEU A 163 -16.58 1.69 13.99
C LEU A 163 -16.37 1.93 15.50
N PRO A 164 -17.43 2.10 16.29
CA PRO A 164 -17.32 2.24 17.74
C PRO A 164 -16.71 0.98 18.37
N LEU A 165 -15.78 1.15 19.29
CA LEU A 165 -15.15 0.06 20.04
C LEU A 165 -15.85 -0.13 21.38
N ALA A 166 -16.19 -1.38 21.69
CA ALA A 166 -16.72 -1.76 22.98
C ALA A 166 -15.58 -1.97 23.98
N GLY A 167 -15.09 -0.88 24.58
CA GLY A 167 -14.08 -0.90 25.65
C GLY A 167 -12.65 -0.55 25.20
N ASP A 168 -11.81 -0.19 26.17
CA ASP A 168 -10.38 0.12 26.00
C ASP A 168 -9.53 -1.15 25.96
N GLU A 169 -9.89 -2.13 25.12
CA GLU A 169 -9.06 -3.32 24.96
C GLU A 169 -7.86 -2.99 24.07
N ASP A 170 -6.85 -2.35 24.65
CA ASP A 170 -5.48 -2.55 24.19
C ASP A 170 -5.15 -4.01 24.44
N LEU A 171 -5.30 -4.83 23.41
CA LEU A 171 -4.81 -6.20 23.41
C LEU A 171 -3.30 -6.11 23.63
N GLY A 172 -2.90 -6.36 24.89
CA GLY A 172 -1.51 -6.33 25.30
C GLY A 172 -0.69 -7.16 24.34
N GLN A 173 0.39 -6.57 23.83
CA GLN A 173 1.28 -7.26 22.92
C GLN A 173 1.92 -8.41 23.68
N GLU A 174 1.59 -9.64 23.31
CA GLU A 174 2.25 -10.81 23.87
C GLU A 174 3.76 -10.72 23.60
N ASP A 175 4.57 -11.24 24.52
CA ASP A 175 6.02 -11.34 24.37
C ASP A 175 6.32 -12.41 23.30
N ILE A 176 6.25 -11.99 22.04
CA ILE A 176 6.35 -12.85 20.87
C ILE A 176 7.75 -12.70 20.27
N LEU A 177 8.53 -13.77 20.37
CA LEU A 177 9.75 -13.91 19.57
C LEU A 177 9.34 -14.25 18.12
N LEU A 178 9.49 -13.26 17.24
CA LEU A 178 9.18 -13.40 15.82
C LEU A 178 10.46 -13.42 14.99
N THR A 179 10.95 -14.63 14.70
CA THR A 179 12.21 -14.82 13.96
C THR A 179 12.05 -14.73 12.44
N GLU A 180 10.82 -14.70 11.96
CA GLU A 180 10.45 -14.63 10.55
C GLU A 180 9.33 -13.61 10.36
N VAL A 181 9.23 -13.06 9.15
CA VAL A 181 8.15 -12.13 8.79
C VAL A 181 6.78 -12.81 9.02
N PRO A 182 5.81 -12.14 9.67
CA PRO A 182 4.57 -12.79 10.05
C PRO A 182 3.67 -13.07 8.84
N LEU A 183 2.74 -14.01 9.01
CA LEU A 183 1.66 -14.21 8.04
C LEU A 183 0.55 -13.20 8.25
N PHE A 184 -0.10 -12.81 7.16
CA PHE A 184 -1.34 -12.06 7.19
C PHE A 184 -2.51 -13.02 7.00
N GLN A 185 -3.53 -12.88 7.85
CA GLN A 185 -4.71 -13.71 7.84
C GLN A 185 -5.95 -12.83 7.68
N LEU A 186 -6.76 -13.17 6.67
CA LEU A 186 -8.01 -12.49 6.37
C LEU A 186 -9.18 -13.44 6.61
N GLN A 187 -10.15 -13.00 7.41
CA GLN A 187 -11.38 -13.74 7.70
C GLN A 187 -12.59 -12.91 7.30
N ASP A 188 -13.49 -13.49 6.53
CA ASP A 188 -14.78 -12.87 6.21
C ASP A 188 -15.60 -12.64 7.49
N ALA A 189 -15.88 -11.38 7.81
CA ALA A 189 -16.57 -10.99 9.04
C ALA A 189 -18.05 -11.40 9.07
N LEU A 190 -18.65 -11.65 7.91
CA LEU A 190 -20.06 -12.03 7.76
C LEU A 190 -20.23 -13.55 7.66
N SER A 191 -19.13 -14.28 7.44
CA SER A 191 -19.15 -15.73 7.39
C SER A 191 -19.20 -16.35 8.78
N SER A 192 -20.12 -17.29 8.96
CA SER A 192 -20.13 -18.19 10.12
C SER A 192 -19.10 -19.32 10.03
N LYS A 193 -18.36 -19.42 8.92
CA LYS A 193 -17.30 -20.41 8.73
C LYS A 193 -15.99 -19.85 9.27
N ASN A 194 -15.27 -20.65 10.05
CA ASN A 194 -13.96 -20.30 10.58
C ASN A 194 -12.84 -20.50 9.53
N GLY A 195 -12.99 -19.88 8.36
CA GLY A 195 -12.04 -19.97 7.26
C GLY A 195 -11.14 -18.74 7.19
N PHE A 196 -9.86 -18.97 6.95
CA PHE A 196 -8.85 -17.92 6.79
C PHE A 196 -8.19 -18.02 5.43
N THR A 197 -7.93 -16.86 4.83
CA THR A 197 -7.01 -16.72 3.70
C THR A 197 -5.67 -16.24 4.24
N GLU A 198 -4.61 -17.01 3.99
CA GLU A 198 -3.25 -16.66 4.43
C GLU A 198 -2.46 -15.99 3.29
N LEU A 199 -1.83 -14.86 3.59
CA LEU A 199 -0.91 -14.18 2.68
C LEU A 199 0.52 -14.31 3.22
N ARG A 200 1.44 -14.62 2.31
CA ARG A 200 2.88 -14.70 2.57
C ARG A 200 3.58 -13.54 1.87
N SER A 201 4.51 -12.91 2.57
CA SER A 201 5.34 -11.88 1.95
C SER A 201 6.45 -12.51 1.11
N GLY A 202 6.56 -12.06 -0.13
CA GLY A 202 7.70 -12.35 -1.01
C GLY A 202 8.75 -11.23 -1.02
N ASN A 203 8.42 -10.06 -0.45
CA ASN A 203 9.24 -8.86 -0.49
C ASN A 203 9.28 -8.21 0.90
N TYR A 204 10.42 -8.30 1.58
CA TYR A 204 10.55 -7.80 2.95
C TYR A 204 12.00 -7.52 3.35
N SER A 205 12.14 -6.69 4.37
CA SER A 205 13.34 -6.57 5.20
C SER A 205 12.93 -6.89 6.62
N TRP A 206 13.59 -7.85 7.26
CA TRP A 206 13.24 -8.32 8.60
C TRP A 206 14.48 -8.41 9.47
N ASN A 207 14.46 -7.74 10.61
CA ASN A 207 15.55 -7.70 11.57
C ASN A 207 15.06 -8.20 12.93
N VAL A 208 15.91 -8.98 13.60
CA VAL A 208 15.65 -9.57 14.92
C VAL A 208 16.84 -9.27 15.82
N GLU A 209 16.56 -8.77 17.02
CA GLU A 209 17.56 -8.54 18.07
C GLU A 209 17.44 -9.59 19.17
N ASP A 210 18.53 -10.33 19.41
CA ASP A 210 18.65 -11.25 20.54
C ASP A 210 19.90 -10.90 21.35
N GLY A 211 19.72 -10.46 22.60
CA GLY A 211 20.83 -10.25 23.54
C GLY A 211 21.92 -9.25 23.10
N GLY A 212 21.59 -8.32 22.19
CA GLY A 212 22.54 -7.33 21.65
C GLY A 212 23.25 -7.77 20.36
N GLU A 213 22.94 -8.95 19.82
CA GLU A 213 23.32 -9.37 18.48
C GLU A 213 22.09 -9.27 17.56
N GLY A 214 22.22 -8.53 16.46
CA GLY A 214 21.18 -8.37 15.44
C GLY A 214 21.41 -9.30 14.26
N SER A 215 20.33 -9.91 13.76
CA SER A 215 20.32 -10.63 12.48
C SER A 215 19.25 -10.07 11.56
N GLY A 216 19.60 -9.90 10.28
CA GLY A 216 18.73 -9.32 9.27
C GLY A 216 18.60 -10.21 8.04
N VAL A 217 17.39 -10.29 7.49
CA VAL A 217 17.08 -11.00 6.25
C VAL A 217 16.37 -10.04 5.30
N ILE A 218 16.79 -10.03 4.04
CA ILE A 218 16.14 -9.28 2.98
C ILE A 218 15.70 -10.28 1.92
N ALA A 219 14.43 -10.20 1.53
CA ALA A 219 13.88 -10.88 0.37
C ALA A 219 13.43 -9.82 -0.64
N CYS A 220 14.03 -9.82 -1.83
CA CYS A 220 13.62 -8.94 -2.91
C CYS A 220 12.59 -9.68 -3.76
N GLY A 221 11.32 -9.41 -3.50
CA GLY A 221 10.21 -10.00 -4.25
C GLY A 221 9.91 -9.26 -5.55
N THR A 222 8.79 -9.62 -6.15
CA THR A 222 8.29 -9.02 -7.40
C THR A 222 7.39 -7.83 -7.09
N ALA A 223 7.28 -6.87 -8.02
CA ALA A 223 6.32 -5.77 -7.89
C ALA A 223 4.86 -6.27 -7.79
N PRO A 224 3.94 -5.54 -7.14
CA PRO A 224 2.61 -6.05 -6.80
C PRO A 224 1.78 -6.53 -8.00
N LEU A 225 1.71 -5.72 -9.06
CA LEU A 225 0.93 -6.03 -10.26
C LEU A 225 1.55 -7.14 -11.11
N GLU A 226 2.87 -7.33 -11.04
CA GLU A 226 3.54 -8.49 -11.65
C GLU A 226 3.29 -9.76 -10.81
N GLN A 227 3.40 -9.66 -9.47
CA GLN A 227 3.12 -10.78 -8.57
C GLN A 227 1.67 -11.26 -8.71
N ALA A 228 0.71 -10.34 -8.88
CA ALA A 228 -0.70 -10.66 -9.10
C ALA A 228 -0.94 -11.48 -10.39
N GLY A 229 -0.06 -11.34 -11.39
CA GLY A 229 -0.09 -12.10 -12.64
C GLY A 229 0.50 -13.50 -12.55
N MET A 230 1.16 -13.85 -11.44
CA MET A 230 1.78 -15.17 -11.26
C MET A 230 0.75 -16.24 -10.90
N GLU A 231 1.02 -17.50 -11.28
CA GLU A 231 0.19 -18.65 -10.88
C GLU A 231 0.15 -18.84 -9.36
N SER A 232 1.20 -18.41 -8.65
CA SER A 232 1.31 -18.48 -7.20
C SER A 232 0.60 -17.33 -6.46
N ALA A 233 -0.01 -16.38 -7.18
CA ALA A 233 -0.75 -15.29 -6.57
C ALA A 233 -1.91 -15.83 -5.73
N VAL A 234 -2.12 -15.26 -4.54
CA VAL A 234 -3.28 -15.62 -3.72
C VAL A 234 -4.52 -14.96 -4.33
N ARG A 235 -5.45 -15.79 -4.79
CA ARG A 235 -6.74 -15.38 -5.36
C ARG A 235 -7.86 -15.73 -4.38
N LEU A 236 -8.58 -14.72 -3.93
CA LEU A 236 -9.68 -14.84 -2.98
C LEU A 236 -11.01 -14.60 -3.70
N LYS A 237 -11.84 -15.64 -3.72
CA LYS A 237 -13.22 -15.51 -4.19
C LYS A 237 -14.08 -14.88 -3.10
N LEU A 238 -14.60 -13.70 -3.37
CA LEU A 238 -15.45 -12.99 -2.44
C LEU A 238 -16.89 -13.53 -2.54
N PRO A 239 -17.56 -13.75 -1.40
CA PRO A 239 -18.98 -14.11 -1.41
C PRO A 239 -19.85 -12.91 -1.83
N GLU A 240 -20.90 -13.19 -2.58
CA GLU A 240 -21.91 -12.19 -2.91
C GLU A 240 -22.93 -12.07 -1.78
N TYR A 241 -22.83 -10.98 -1.02
CA TYR A 241 -23.84 -10.60 -0.03
C TYR A 241 -24.76 -9.54 -0.62
N GLN A 242 -26.08 -9.76 -0.52
CA GLN A 242 -27.07 -8.87 -1.14
C GLN A 242 -26.96 -7.45 -0.59
N GLY A 243 -26.78 -6.49 -1.49
CA GLY A 243 -26.77 -5.07 -1.17
C GLY A 243 -25.41 -4.51 -0.73
N LEU A 244 -24.34 -5.31 -0.75
CA LEU A 244 -22.99 -4.84 -0.44
C LEU A 244 -22.13 -4.75 -1.71
N GLY A 245 -21.43 -3.62 -1.87
CA GLY A 245 -20.45 -3.40 -2.94
C GLY A 245 -19.07 -4.00 -2.64
N GLY A 246 -18.82 -4.35 -1.38
CA GLY A 246 -17.62 -5.02 -0.89
C GLY A 246 -17.95 -5.92 0.29
N VAL A 247 -16.98 -6.72 0.71
CA VAL A 247 -17.12 -7.65 1.84
C VAL A 247 -16.16 -7.23 2.95
N PRO A 248 -16.62 -7.10 4.21
CA PRO A 248 -15.74 -6.77 5.32
C PRO A 248 -14.93 -8.00 5.73
N TYR A 249 -13.60 -7.89 5.68
CA TYR A 249 -12.66 -8.89 6.15
C TYR A 249 -11.92 -8.40 7.41
N LEU A 250 -11.92 -9.24 8.44
CA LEU A 250 -11.12 -9.04 9.64
C LEU A 250 -9.66 -9.34 9.30
N PHE A 251 -8.79 -8.34 9.51
CA PHE A 251 -7.36 -8.49 9.43
C PHE A 251 -6.79 -9.02 10.75
N SER A 252 -5.90 -10.00 10.66
CA SER A 252 -5.13 -10.49 11.80
C SER A 252 -3.72 -10.92 11.38
N THR A 253 -2.79 -10.80 12.31
CA THR A 253 -1.41 -11.26 12.15
C THR A 253 -0.82 -11.54 13.53
N LYS A 254 0.24 -12.35 13.57
CA LYS A 254 0.87 -12.76 14.84
C LYS A 254 1.45 -11.56 15.61
N ALA A 255 1.98 -10.58 14.90
CA ALA A 255 2.44 -9.32 15.48
C ALA A 255 1.92 -8.18 14.62
N ALA A 256 1.01 -7.36 15.15
CA ALA A 256 0.43 -6.25 14.39
C ALA A 256 1.53 -5.26 13.96
N PRO A 257 1.47 -4.76 12.71
CA PRO A 257 2.38 -3.70 12.30
C PRO A 257 2.03 -2.38 13.01
N ASP A 258 3.02 -1.51 13.14
CA ASP A 258 2.84 -0.15 13.64
C ASP A 258 2.07 0.69 12.60
N ILE A 259 2.33 0.46 11.32
CA ILE A 259 1.59 1.06 10.20
C ILE A 259 1.23 -0.03 9.19
N LEU A 260 -0.03 -0.03 8.75
CA LEU A 260 -0.48 -0.82 7.61
C LEU A 260 -0.97 0.12 6.51
N ILE A 261 -0.37 0.04 5.33
CA ILE A 261 -0.81 0.72 4.11
C ILE A 261 -1.47 -0.32 3.20
N VAL A 262 -2.66 0.00 2.71
CA VAL A 262 -3.39 -0.81 1.74
C VAL A 262 -3.52 -0.03 0.45
N THR A 263 -2.90 -0.52 -0.60
CA THR A 263 -2.98 0.04 -1.94
C THR A 263 -3.83 -0.86 -2.81
N ARG A 264 -4.71 -0.27 -3.63
CA ARG A 264 -5.63 -1.00 -4.50
C ARG A 264 -5.51 -0.55 -5.95
N TRP A 265 -5.57 -1.52 -6.86
CA TRP A 265 -5.70 -1.32 -8.30
C TRP A 265 -6.86 -2.12 -8.86
N ASP A 266 -7.31 -1.73 -10.04
CA ASP A 266 -8.16 -2.59 -10.88
C ASP A 266 -7.40 -3.83 -11.36
N ASP A 267 -8.04 -5.00 -11.36
CA ASP A 267 -7.37 -6.23 -11.81
C ASP A 267 -7.06 -6.25 -13.31
N ALA A 268 -7.70 -5.39 -14.12
CA ALA A 268 -7.32 -5.19 -15.51
C ALA A 268 -5.91 -4.60 -15.67
N GLN A 269 -5.32 -4.05 -14.60
CA GLN A 269 -3.96 -3.52 -14.59
C GLN A 269 -2.89 -4.55 -14.23
N ILE A 270 -3.24 -5.83 -14.04
CA ILE A 270 -2.25 -6.88 -13.77
C ILE A 270 -1.17 -6.89 -14.86
N GLY A 271 0.10 -6.88 -14.43
CA GLY A 271 1.28 -6.79 -15.28
C GLY A 271 1.68 -5.36 -15.72
N ASN A 272 0.87 -4.34 -15.44
CA ASN A 272 1.20 -2.95 -15.73
C ASN A 272 1.82 -2.26 -14.50
N VAL A 273 3.15 -2.32 -14.36
CA VAL A 273 3.88 -1.72 -13.22
C VAL A 273 3.80 -0.19 -13.13
N ALA A 274 3.31 0.48 -14.17
CA ALA A 274 3.13 1.93 -14.22
C ALA A 274 1.66 2.35 -14.01
N ALA A 275 0.78 1.41 -13.64
CA ALA A 275 -0.62 1.74 -13.36
C ALA A 275 -0.73 2.61 -12.10
N GLU A 276 -1.50 3.68 -12.22
CA GLU A 276 -1.87 4.53 -11.09
C GLU A 276 -2.76 3.75 -10.12
N GLU A 277 -2.54 3.99 -8.83
CA GLU A 277 -3.35 3.45 -7.75
C GLU A 277 -4.79 3.99 -7.82
N GLU A 278 -5.79 3.17 -7.51
CA GLU A 278 -7.17 3.67 -7.37
C GLU A 278 -7.42 4.21 -5.95
N LEU A 279 -6.83 3.57 -4.95
CA LEU A 279 -7.10 3.83 -3.54
C LEU A 279 -5.86 3.48 -2.71
N ILE A 280 -5.50 4.38 -1.80
CA ILE A 280 -4.45 4.20 -0.80
C ILE A 280 -5.06 4.46 0.57
N ILE A 281 -5.00 3.48 1.46
CA ILE A 281 -5.46 3.61 2.84
C ILE A 281 -4.30 3.41 3.79
N LYS A 282 -4.04 4.37 4.67
CA LYS A 282 -3.03 4.26 5.72
C LYS A 282 -3.66 4.11 7.10
N TYR A 283 -3.48 2.94 7.72
CA TYR A 283 -3.96 2.61 9.05
C TYR A 283 -2.87 2.83 10.10
N TYR A 284 -3.23 3.57 11.14
CA TYR A 284 -2.42 3.88 12.32
C TYR A 284 -2.89 3.13 13.57
N TYR A 285 -3.50 1.95 13.37
CA TYR A 285 -3.98 1.06 14.41
C TYR A 285 -3.89 -0.41 13.96
N SER A 286 -3.91 -1.33 14.92
CA SER A 286 -3.38 -2.70 14.78
C SER A 286 -4.31 -3.72 14.10
N SER A 287 -5.62 -3.47 14.03
CA SER A 287 -6.60 -4.47 13.56
C SER A 287 -7.74 -3.84 12.76
N PRO A 288 -7.46 -3.33 11.54
CA PRO A 288 -8.48 -2.80 10.66
C PRO A 288 -9.45 -3.86 10.14
N VAL A 289 -10.69 -3.42 9.92
CA VAL A 289 -11.65 -4.15 9.08
C VAL A 289 -11.47 -3.66 7.65
N LEU A 290 -11.06 -4.55 6.76
CA LEU A 290 -10.74 -4.26 5.38
C LEU A 290 -11.99 -4.48 4.52
N GLU A 291 -12.41 -3.47 3.76
CA GLU A 291 -13.50 -3.63 2.80
C GLU A 291 -12.91 -4.11 1.48
N LEU A 292 -13.18 -5.37 1.10
CA LEU A 292 -12.65 -5.96 -0.12
C LEU A 292 -13.72 -5.99 -1.20
N GLU A 293 -13.44 -5.36 -2.33
CA GLU A 293 -14.25 -5.38 -3.55
C GLU A 293 -13.73 -6.45 -4.54
N PRO A 294 -14.61 -7.09 -5.33
CA PRO A 294 -14.22 -8.05 -6.37
C PRO A 294 -13.54 -7.35 -7.54
N GLY A 295 -12.70 -8.09 -8.28
CA GLY A 295 -12.01 -7.59 -9.48
C GLY A 295 -10.90 -6.59 -9.16
N LYS A 296 -10.22 -6.75 -8.03
CA LYS A 296 -9.18 -5.82 -7.55
C LYS A 296 -7.90 -6.54 -7.18
N VAL A 297 -6.79 -5.81 -7.24
CA VAL A 297 -5.50 -6.20 -6.66
C VAL A 297 -5.23 -5.33 -5.44
N TYR A 298 -4.92 -5.97 -4.32
CA TYR A 298 -4.53 -5.30 -3.08
C TYR A 298 -3.07 -5.58 -2.76
N GLU A 299 -2.31 -4.53 -2.48
CA GLU A 299 -1.04 -4.62 -1.76
C GLU A 299 -1.25 -4.19 -0.32
N PHE A 300 -0.76 -5.02 0.61
CA PHE A 300 -0.65 -4.68 2.03
C PHE A 300 0.81 -4.41 2.34
N SER A 301 1.17 -3.16 2.56
CA SER A 301 2.51 -2.72 2.95
C SER A 301 2.55 -2.48 4.46
N ALA A 302 3.28 -3.34 5.17
CA ALA A 302 3.32 -3.37 6.63
C ALA A 302 4.68 -2.92 7.16
N GLU A 303 4.66 -2.08 8.19
CA GLU A 303 5.87 -1.56 8.84
C GLU A 303 5.86 -1.88 10.34
N TRP A 304 6.95 -2.45 10.83
CA TRP A 304 7.31 -2.58 12.24
C TRP A 304 8.55 -1.74 12.49
N LYS A 305 8.40 -0.70 13.30
CA LYS A 305 9.40 0.36 13.43
C LYS A 305 10.56 -0.05 14.30
N GLU A 306 11.75 0.34 13.87
CA GLU A 306 12.99 0.13 14.63
C GLU A 306 12.94 0.79 16.02
N LYS A 307 12.25 1.94 16.17
CA LYS A 307 12.06 2.60 17.48
C LYS A 307 11.40 1.69 18.53
N ASN A 308 10.66 0.67 18.08
CA ASN A 308 9.94 -0.28 18.94
C ASN A 308 10.73 -1.58 19.18
N VAL A 309 11.96 -1.72 18.67
CA VAL A 309 12.77 -2.94 18.79
C VAL A 309 13.05 -3.33 20.24
N ASP A 310 13.21 -2.37 21.14
CA ASP A 310 13.43 -2.65 22.57
C ASP A 310 12.26 -3.43 23.17
N LYS A 311 11.04 -3.16 22.70
CA LYS A 311 9.80 -3.83 23.11
C LYS A 311 9.56 -5.11 22.31
N ASN A 312 9.71 -5.04 20.98
CA ASN A 312 9.28 -6.09 20.06
C ASN A 312 10.35 -7.17 19.83
N LYS A 313 11.64 -6.83 20.01
CA LYS A 313 12.81 -7.63 19.62
C LYS A 313 12.94 -7.88 18.12
N PHE A 314 12.11 -7.22 17.32
CA PHE A 314 12.17 -7.24 15.86
C PHE A 314 11.69 -5.92 15.27
N TYR A 315 12.07 -5.67 14.03
CA TYR A 315 11.58 -4.57 13.21
C TYR A 315 11.78 -4.89 11.73
N GLY A 316 11.09 -4.19 10.85
CA GLY A 316 11.17 -4.44 9.42
C GLY A 316 9.97 -3.95 8.65
N ASN A 317 9.94 -4.28 7.37
CA ASN A 317 8.85 -3.99 6.47
C ASN A 317 8.55 -5.21 5.59
N ALA A 318 7.30 -5.39 5.21
CA ALA A 318 6.89 -6.51 4.37
C ALA A 318 5.71 -6.11 3.49
N THR A 319 5.68 -6.60 2.25
CA THR A 319 4.53 -6.44 1.36
C THR A 319 3.85 -7.78 1.07
N TYR A 320 2.52 -7.75 0.97
CA TYR A 320 1.67 -8.92 0.69
C TYR A 320 0.70 -8.55 -0.43
N VAL A 321 0.47 -9.47 -1.36
CA VAL A 321 -0.39 -9.24 -2.54
C VAL A 321 -1.57 -10.20 -2.51
N LEU A 322 -2.76 -9.65 -2.75
CA LEU A 322 -4.01 -10.39 -2.87
C LEU A 322 -4.74 -9.97 -4.14
N VAL A 323 -5.29 -10.94 -4.87
CA VAL A 323 -6.22 -10.70 -5.98
C VAL A 323 -7.62 -11.14 -5.52
N THR A 324 -8.65 -10.33 -5.78
CA THR A 324 -10.04 -10.66 -5.45
C THR A 324 -10.85 -10.99 -6.70
N GLU A 325 -11.68 -12.04 -6.60
CA GLU A 325 -12.52 -12.58 -7.68
C GLU A 325 -13.98 -12.74 -7.25
#